data_AF-A0A8D0E5V9-F1
#
_entry.id   AF-A0A8D0E5V9-F1
#
_cell.length_a   1.000
_cell.length_b   1.000
_cell.length_c   1.000
_cell.angle_alpha   90.00
_cell.angle_beta   90.00
_cell.angle_gamma   90.00
#
_symmetry.space_group_name_H-M   'P 1'
#
loop_
_entity.id
_entity.type
_entity.pdbx_description
1 polymer ?
#
loop_
_entity_poly.entity_id
_entity_poly.type
_entity_poly.pdbx_seq_one_letter_code
_entity_poly.pdbx_strand_id
1 'polypeptide(L)'
;MATPQEQLQTLDGQLTQLATAVAQLQARLDQQPAPAPRRKCPVSLPEKFDGSRDQLPAFLAQAQLYMQLRPEDFPSDQVKVAFFVRLLTGPAAKWAMPYFLEPSPLLANLDGFISHKKKSVIGWEEMASTPKK
;
A
#
# COMPACT_ATOMS: atom_id res chain seq x y z
N MET A 1 -2.34 -57.61 -12.19
CA MET A 1 -1.01 -57.09 -11.84
C MET A 1 -0.48 -56.40 -13.08
N ALA A 2 -0.18 -55.09 -13.02
CA ALA A 2 0.39 -54.38 -14.16
C ALA A 2 1.74 -54.99 -14.52
N THR A 3 2.01 -55.20 -15.81
CA THR A 3 3.26 -55.80 -16.24
C THR A 3 4.44 -54.83 -15.98
N PRO A 4 5.67 -55.33 -15.79
CA PRO A 4 6.86 -54.48 -15.67
C PRO A 4 7.02 -53.51 -16.85
N GLN A 5 6.56 -53.92 -18.03
CA GLN A 5 6.55 -53.11 -19.25
C GLN A 5 5.61 -51.90 -19.13
N GLU A 6 4.42 -52.11 -18.58
CA GLU A 6 3.39 -51.09 -18.41
C GLU A 6 3.78 -50.06 -17.35
N GLN A 7 4.50 -50.49 -16.31
CA GLN A 7 5.11 -49.60 -15.33
C GLN A 7 6.17 -48.68 -15.97
N LEU A 8 7.04 -49.21 -16.83
CA LEU A 8 8.05 -48.42 -17.53
C LEU A 8 7.45 -47.41 -18.51
N GLN A 9 6.40 -47.80 -19.27
CA GLN A 9 5.68 -46.85 -20.13
C GLN A 9 4.99 -45.75 -19.34
N THR A 10 4.43 -46.11 -18.16
CA THR A 10 3.82 -45.13 -17.26
C THR A 10 4.85 -44.15 -16.71
N LEU A 11 6.06 -44.62 -16.39
CA LEU A 11 7.18 -43.78 -15.94
C LEU A 11 7.67 -42.83 -17.04
N ASP A 12 7.83 -43.32 -18.27
CA ASP A 12 8.26 -42.50 -19.41
C ASP A 12 7.24 -41.41 -19.76
N GLY A 13 5.95 -41.76 -19.70
CA GLY A 13 4.85 -40.81 -19.84
C GLY A 13 4.90 -39.71 -18.77
N GLN A 14 5.18 -40.07 -17.51
CA GLN A 14 5.30 -39.11 -16.42
C GLN A 14 6.52 -38.18 -16.58
N LEU A 15 7.67 -38.70 -17.03
CA LEU A 15 8.86 -37.89 -17.30
C LEU A 15 8.62 -36.89 -18.42
N THR A 16 7.95 -37.31 -19.49
CA THR A 16 7.58 -36.43 -20.61
C THR A 16 6.62 -35.33 -20.17
N GLN A 17 5.63 -35.67 -19.33
CA GLN A 17 4.71 -34.68 -18.77
C GLN A 17 5.43 -33.65 -17.90
N LEU A 18 6.36 -34.10 -17.04
CA LEU A 18 7.13 -33.20 -16.19
C LEU A 18 8.04 -32.28 -17.02
N ALA A 19 8.74 -32.83 -18.02
CA ALA A 19 9.59 -32.04 -18.90
C ALA A 19 8.80 -30.95 -19.64
N THR A 20 7.59 -31.28 -20.09
CA THR A 20 6.69 -30.32 -20.75
C THR A 20 6.23 -29.23 -19.79
N ALA A 21 5.84 -29.60 -18.55
CA ALA A 21 5.44 -28.64 -17.53
C ALA A 21 6.58 -27.68 -17.15
N VAL A 22 7.82 -28.19 -17.03
CA VAL A 22 9.01 -27.38 -16.76
C VAL A 22 9.27 -26.41 -17.91
N ALA A 23 9.25 -26.87 -19.16
CA ALA A 23 9.45 -26.01 -20.33
C ALA A 23 8.40 -24.88 -20.41
N GLN A 24 7.14 -25.18 -20.08
CA GLN A 24 6.08 -24.18 -20.00
C GLN A 24 6.33 -23.14 -18.89
N LEU A 25 6.75 -23.58 -17.70
CA LEU A 25 7.08 -22.67 -16.61
C LEU A 25 8.28 -21.77 -16.97
N GLN A 26 9.31 -22.34 -17.61
CA GLN A 26 10.47 -21.58 -18.08
C GLN A 26 10.05 -20.48 -19.05
N ALA A 27 9.25 -20.83 -20.07
CA ALA A 27 8.75 -19.86 -21.04
C ALA A 27 7.93 -18.74 -20.37
N ARG A 28 7.14 -19.04 -19.32
CA ARG A 28 6.42 -18.01 -18.56
C ARG A 28 7.34 -17.07 -17.80
N LEU A 29 8.46 -17.56 -17.27
CA LEU A 29 9.47 -16.75 -16.60
C LEU A 29 10.23 -15.86 -17.59
N ASP A 30 10.60 -16.38 -18.77
CA ASP A 30 11.27 -15.61 -19.83
C ASP A 30 10.36 -14.53 -20.44
N GLN A 31 9.05 -14.80 -20.50
CA GLN A 31 8.03 -13.82 -20.94
C GLN A 31 7.71 -12.79 -19.84
N GLN A 32 8.18 -12.98 -18.61
CA GLN A 32 7.93 -12.05 -17.54
C GLN A 32 8.76 -10.78 -17.81
N PRO A 33 8.12 -9.61 -18.01
CA PRO A 33 8.87 -8.38 -18.23
C PRO A 33 9.83 -8.15 -17.07
N ALA A 34 11.08 -7.82 -17.40
CA ALA A 34 12.09 -7.49 -16.40
C ALA A 34 11.49 -6.43 -15.45
N PRO A 35 11.64 -6.58 -14.12
CA PRO A 35 11.14 -5.59 -13.18
C PRO A 35 11.72 -4.23 -13.58
N ALA A 36 10.84 -3.25 -13.79
CA ALA A 36 11.26 -1.92 -14.21
C ALA A 36 12.34 -1.42 -13.22
N PRO A 37 13.43 -0.80 -13.71
CA PRO A 37 14.45 -0.26 -12.83
C PRO A 37 13.78 0.70 -11.85
N ARG A 38 13.87 0.39 -10.55
CA ARG A 38 13.27 1.22 -9.49
C ARG A 38 13.84 2.62 -9.62
N ARG A 39 13.03 3.57 -10.08
CA ARG A 39 13.49 4.94 -10.25
C ARG A 39 13.83 5.48 -8.87
N LYS A 40 15.03 6.05 -8.73
CA LYS A 40 15.38 6.83 -7.54
C LYS A 40 14.41 8.01 -7.52
N CYS A 41 13.47 8.02 -6.59
CA CYS A 41 12.55 9.14 -6.48
C CYS A 41 13.37 10.40 -6.20
N PRO A 42 13.15 11.47 -6.97
CA PRO A 42 13.90 12.70 -6.84
C PRO A 42 13.55 13.49 -5.57
N VAL A 43 12.52 13.06 -4.84
CA VAL A 43 12.01 13.77 -3.66
C VAL A 43 12.31 12.98 -2.38
N SER A 44 12.81 13.71 -1.39
CA SER A 44 13.07 13.22 -0.04
C SER A 44 11.79 12.75 0.64
N LEU A 45 11.94 11.86 1.62
CA LEU A 45 10.81 11.43 2.45
C LEU A 45 10.16 12.65 3.14
N PRO A 46 8.82 12.75 3.21
CA PRO A 46 8.13 13.80 3.96
C PRO A 46 8.60 13.86 5.42
N GLU A 47 8.48 15.03 6.03
CA GLU A 47 8.82 15.21 7.44
C GLU A 47 7.83 14.50 8.36
N LYS A 48 8.30 14.13 9.56
CA LYS A 48 7.42 13.54 10.57
C LYS A 48 6.49 14.61 11.13
N PHE A 49 5.24 14.25 11.34
CA PHE A 49 4.19 15.14 11.83
C PHE A 49 3.83 14.85 13.28
N ASP A 50 4.00 15.81 14.17
CA ASP A 50 3.74 15.66 15.60
C ASP A 50 2.28 15.97 16.01
N GLY A 51 1.50 16.56 15.11
CA GLY A 51 0.13 17.03 15.37
C GLY A 51 -0.04 18.54 15.29
N SER A 52 1.03 19.30 15.04
CA SER A 52 1.02 20.76 14.98
C SER A 52 0.14 21.30 13.85
N ARG A 53 -0.87 22.11 14.19
CA ARG A 53 -1.84 22.67 13.23
C ARG A 53 -1.18 23.45 12.10
N ASP A 54 -0.18 24.27 12.41
CA ASP A 54 0.52 25.12 11.44
C ASP A 54 1.31 24.32 10.41
N GLN A 55 1.76 23.11 10.77
CA GLN A 55 2.52 22.23 9.91
C GLN A 55 1.65 21.28 9.08
N LEU A 56 0.37 21.14 9.43
CA LEU A 56 -0.55 20.19 8.78
C LEU A 56 -0.67 20.42 7.25
N PRO A 57 -0.81 21.66 6.73
CA PRO A 57 -0.89 21.88 5.28
C PRO A 57 0.39 21.46 4.55
N ALA A 58 1.55 21.81 5.08
CA ALA A 58 2.85 21.47 4.50
C ALA A 58 3.09 19.95 4.51
N PHE A 59 2.78 19.30 5.63
CA PHE A 59 2.87 17.85 5.78
C PHE A 59 2.01 17.10 4.75
N LEU A 60 0.74 17.50 4.59
CA LEU A 60 -0.17 16.87 3.63
C LEU A 60 0.34 17.03 2.19
N ALA A 61 0.81 18.22 1.82
CA ALA A 61 1.36 18.48 0.49
C ALA A 61 2.60 17.62 0.20
N GLN A 62 3.54 17.54 1.14
CA GLN A 62 4.74 16.70 1.00
C GLN A 62 4.37 15.21 0.85
N ALA A 63 3.46 14.71 1.69
CA ALA A 63 3.04 13.31 1.66
C ALA A 63 2.30 12.93 0.36
N GLN A 64 1.39 13.79 -0.10
CA GLN A 64 0.68 13.60 -1.37
C GLN A 64 1.63 13.63 -2.57
N LEU A 65 2.56 14.60 -2.61
CA LEU A 65 3.56 14.69 -3.66
C LEU A 65 4.45 13.44 -3.72
N TYR A 66 4.89 12.94 -2.56
CA TYR A 66 5.70 11.73 -2.48
C TYR A 66 4.99 10.50 -3.06
N MET A 67 3.68 10.34 -2.77
CA MET A 67 2.89 9.24 -3.33
C MET A 67 2.65 9.37 -4.83
N GLN A 68 2.38 10.59 -5.31
CA GLN A 68 2.19 10.86 -6.73
C GLN A 68 3.44 10.56 -7.56
N LEU A 69 4.62 10.78 -6.99
CA LEU A 69 5.89 10.50 -7.66
C LEU A 69 6.32 9.02 -7.59
N ARG A 70 5.63 8.18 -6.80
CA ARG A 70 5.92 6.75 -6.66
C ARG A 70 4.66 5.89 -6.69
N PRO A 71 3.83 5.94 -7.74
CA PRO A 71 2.58 5.17 -7.79
C PRO A 71 2.79 3.66 -7.62
N GLU A 72 3.94 3.15 -8.05
CA GLU A 72 4.38 1.76 -7.89
C GLU A 72 4.59 1.31 -6.43
N ASP A 73 5.01 2.21 -5.53
CA ASP A 73 5.19 1.94 -4.10
C ASP A 73 3.84 2.01 -3.34
N PHE A 74 2.79 2.55 -3.96
CA PHE A 74 1.48 2.81 -3.34
C PHE A 74 0.31 2.18 -4.12
N PRO A 75 0.26 0.83 -4.27
CA PRO A 75 -0.73 0.14 -5.08
C PRO A 75 -2.16 0.16 -4.51
N SER A 76 -2.32 0.51 -3.23
CA SER A 76 -3.63 0.58 -2.58
C SER A 76 -3.69 1.72 -1.56
N ASP A 77 -4.90 2.19 -1.28
CA ASP A 77 -5.13 3.23 -0.28
C ASP A 77 -4.71 2.79 1.13
N GLN A 78 -4.79 1.50 1.44
CA GLN A 78 -4.27 0.96 2.70
C GLN A 78 -2.76 1.21 2.84
N VAL A 79 -1.98 1.05 1.77
CA VAL A 79 -0.53 1.33 1.77
C VAL A 79 -0.27 2.83 1.94
N LYS A 80 -1.06 3.68 1.28
CA LYS A 80 -0.96 5.14 1.43
C LYS A 80 -1.27 5.59 2.86
N VAL A 81 -2.31 5.03 3.48
CA VAL A 81 -2.68 5.33 4.87
C VAL A 81 -1.61 4.83 5.83
N ALA A 82 -1.08 3.61 5.65
CA ALA A 82 0.02 3.10 6.46
C ALA A 82 1.27 4.01 6.40
N PHE A 83 1.57 4.54 5.21
CA PHE A 83 2.64 5.51 5.04
C PHE A 83 2.36 6.83 5.76
N PHE A 84 1.14 7.38 5.63
CA PHE A 84 0.74 8.56 6.40
C PHE A 84 0.91 8.35 7.90
N VAL A 85 0.48 7.20 8.41
CA VAL A 85 0.56 6.88 9.82
C VAL A 85 2.01 6.70 10.29
N ARG A 86 2.89 6.11 9.47
CA ARG A 86 4.33 6.01 9.74
C ARG A 86 5.00 7.37 9.96
N LEU A 87 4.50 8.40 9.29
CA LEU A 87 5.03 9.76 9.43
C LEU A 87 4.54 10.46 10.69
N LEU A 88 3.53 9.92 11.39
CA LEU A 88 3.05 10.50 12.64
C LEU A 88 4.06 10.25 13.77
N THR A 89 4.29 11.28 14.58
CA THR A 89 5.16 11.21 15.75
C THR A 89 4.50 11.92 16.95
N GLY A 90 5.12 11.83 18.12
CA GLY A 90 4.68 12.54 19.32
C GLY A 90 3.18 12.36 19.63
N PRO A 91 2.44 13.46 19.90
CA PRO A 91 1.00 13.43 20.13
C PRO A 91 0.19 12.82 18.98
N ALA A 92 0.54 13.08 17.72
CA ALA A 92 -0.21 12.57 16.57
C ALA A 92 -0.14 11.05 16.42
N ALA A 93 0.97 10.42 16.83
CA ALA A 93 1.08 8.96 16.84
C ALA A 93 0.03 8.31 17.76
N LYS A 94 -0.32 8.97 18.88
CA LYS A 94 -1.38 8.50 19.79
C LYS A 94 -2.76 8.51 19.13
N TRP A 95 -3.01 9.42 18.19
CA TRP A 95 -4.26 9.45 17.44
C TRP A 95 -4.40 8.29 16.45
N ALA A 96 -3.31 7.65 16.06
CA ALA A 96 -3.31 6.57 15.09
C ALA A 96 -3.54 5.19 15.72
N MET A 97 -3.15 5.01 16.99
CA MET A 97 -3.35 3.77 17.76
C MET A 97 -4.74 3.12 17.64
N PRO A 98 -5.87 3.85 17.80
CA PRO A 98 -7.20 3.22 17.72
C PRO A 98 -7.51 2.63 16.34
N TYR A 99 -6.92 3.13 15.26
CA TYR A 99 -7.14 2.58 13.92
C TYR A 99 -6.38 1.27 13.67
N PHE A 100 -5.35 0.98 14.47
CA PHE A 100 -4.65 -0.31 14.40
C PHE A 100 -5.31 -1.38 15.26
N LEU A 101 -6.05 -0.98 16.30
CA LEU A 101 -6.74 -1.89 17.21
C LEU A 101 -8.07 -2.36 16.64
N GLU A 102 -8.73 -1.51 15.85
CA GLU A 102 -10.01 -1.81 15.19
C GLU A 102 -9.83 -1.60 13.67
N PRO A 103 -10.07 -2.61 12.81
CA PRO A 103 -9.97 -2.46 11.36
C PRO A 103 -11.07 -1.52 10.86
N SER A 104 -10.78 -0.21 10.93
CA SER A 104 -11.72 0.82 10.55
C SER A 104 -11.78 0.93 9.02
N PRO A 105 -12.98 1.05 8.42
CA PRO A 105 -13.11 1.32 6.99
C PRO A 105 -12.45 2.65 6.56
N LEU A 106 -12.14 3.54 7.51
CA LEU A 106 -11.38 4.76 7.28
C LEU A 106 -9.93 4.50 6.83
N LEU A 107 -9.37 3.32 7.10
CA LEU A 107 -8.03 2.93 6.61
C LEU A 107 -8.03 2.50 5.14
N ALA A 108 -9.21 2.26 4.55
CA ALA A 108 -9.38 1.86 3.16
C ALA A 108 -9.58 3.05 2.21
N ASN A 109 -9.68 4.28 2.74
CA ASN A 109 -9.88 5.50 1.95
C ASN A 109 -9.00 6.62 2.47
N LEU A 110 -7.99 6.99 1.68
CA LEU A 110 -7.04 8.02 2.07
C LEU A 110 -7.67 9.40 2.25
N ASP A 111 -8.52 9.83 1.30
CA ASP A 111 -9.19 11.13 1.36
C ASP A 111 -10.14 11.24 2.56
N GLY A 112 -10.83 10.13 2.88
CA GLY A 112 -11.67 10.03 4.07
C GLY A 112 -10.85 10.17 5.36
N PHE A 113 -9.69 9.50 5.43
CA PHE A 113 -8.78 9.60 6.56
C PHE A 113 -8.22 11.02 6.74
N ILE A 114 -7.72 11.64 5.67
CA ILE A 114 -7.19 13.00 5.68
C ILE A 114 -8.29 13.99 6.10
N SER A 115 -9.49 13.87 5.54
CA SER A 115 -10.62 14.75 5.85
C SER A 115 -11.04 14.63 7.31
N HIS A 116 -11.14 13.42 7.84
CA HIS A 116 -11.44 13.17 9.25
C HIS A 116 -10.37 13.77 10.17
N LYS A 117 -9.09 13.59 9.84
CA LYS A 117 -7.98 14.13 10.64
C LYS A 117 -7.87 15.65 10.54
N LYS A 118 -8.07 16.24 9.36
CA LYS A 118 -8.11 17.70 9.19
C LYS A 118 -9.19 18.31 10.10
N LYS A 119 -10.38 17.71 10.15
CA LYS A 119 -11.47 18.15 11.05
C LYS A 119 -11.10 18.00 12.53
N SER A 120 -10.45 16.90 12.91
CA SER A 120 -10.05 16.64 14.30
C SER A 120 -8.89 17.51 14.77
N VAL A 121 -7.91 17.79 13.89
CA VAL A 121 -6.71 18.58 14.21
C VAL A 121 -7.06 20.06 14.24
N ILE A 122 -7.78 20.57 13.23
CA ILE A 122 -8.10 22.01 13.13
C ILE A 122 -9.29 22.39 14.02
N GLY A 123 -10.24 21.48 14.24
CA GLY A 123 -11.32 21.64 15.21
C GLY A 123 -12.33 22.75 14.88
N TRP A 124 -13.58 22.35 14.62
CA TRP A 124 -14.81 23.09 14.98
C TRP A 124 -15.14 24.48 14.36
N GLU A 125 -14.37 25.04 13.42
CA GLU A 125 -14.68 26.39 12.90
C GLU A 125 -15.98 26.51 12.06
N GLU A 126 -16.49 25.41 11.49
CA GLU A 126 -17.74 25.41 10.69
C GLU A 126 -19.00 25.07 11.52
N MET A 127 -18.87 24.83 12.83
CA MET A 127 -20.04 24.71 13.73
C MET A 127 -20.27 25.97 14.57
N ALA A 128 -19.36 26.96 14.47
CA ALA A 128 -19.47 28.27 15.13
C ALA A 128 -20.08 29.36 14.22
N SER A 129 -20.23 29.12 12.91
CA SER A 129 -20.88 30.07 12.01
C SER A 129 -22.39 29.79 11.93
N THR A 130 -23.10 30.18 12.99
CA THR A 130 -24.57 30.23 13.02
C THR A 130 -25.13 31.13 11.91
N PRO A 131 -26.27 30.78 11.29
CA PRO A 131 -27.24 31.78 10.89
C PRO A 131 -28.19 32.04 12.07
N LYS A 132 -28.07 33.25 12.60
CA LYS A 132 -29.04 33.91 13.47
C LYS A 132 -30.42 33.92 12.78
N LYS A 133 -31.42 33.28 13.36
CA LYS A 133 -32.84 33.68 13.27
C LYS A 133 -33.57 33.23 14.52
#